data_AF-A0A938E0P6-F1
#
_entry.id   AF-A0A938E0P6-F1
#
_cell.length_a   1.000
_cell.length_b   1.000
_cell.length_c   1.000
_cell.angle_alpha   90.00
_cell.angle_beta   90.00
_cell.angle_gamma   90.00
#
_symmetry.space_group_name_H-M   'P 1'
#
loop_
_entity.id
_entity.type
_entity.pdbx_description
1 polymer ?
#
loop_
_entity_poly.entity_id
_entity_poly.type
_entity_poly.pdbx_seq_one_letter_code
_entity_poly.pdbx_strand_id
1 'polypeptide(L)'
;MVVTAIAIATLGACSSNQAAETPSKGAVISDGLVDPEAFLADLVAAALPQQEATALIEKNGYAWRLGTIDGVPQDVTMDYRMDRLTLTVESGIVTDATWG
;
A
#
# COMPACT_ATOMS: atom_id res chain seq x y z
N MET A 1 -29.66 21.64 -51.97
CA MET A 1 -28.43 21.93 -51.21
C MET A 1 -28.62 21.35 -49.82
N VAL A 2 -27.84 20.32 -49.51
CA VAL A 2 -27.85 19.61 -48.24
C VAL A 2 -27.14 20.48 -47.21
N VAL A 3 -27.76 20.77 -46.07
CA VAL A 3 -27.03 21.20 -44.88
C VAL A 3 -27.42 20.29 -43.72
N THR A 4 -26.42 19.49 -43.38
CA THR A 4 -26.30 18.39 -42.44
C THR A 4 -26.57 18.80 -41.00
N ALA A 5 -27.34 17.99 -40.28
CA ALA A 5 -27.43 18.02 -38.83
C ALA A 5 -26.13 17.49 -38.22
N ILE A 6 -25.49 18.27 -37.34
CA ILE A 6 -24.33 17.85 -36.56
C ILE A 6 -24.71 17.95 -35.08
N ALA A 7 -24.95 16.79 -34.48
CA ALA A 7 -24.95 16.60 -33.04
C ALA A 7 -23.52 16.17 -32.64
N ILE A 8 -22.89 16.88 -31.69
CA ILE A 8 -21.65 16.44 -31.06
C ILE A 8 -21.88 16.46 -29.55
N ALA A 9 -21.97 15.26 -28.99
CA ALA A 9 -21.74 14.98 -27.58
C ALA A 9 -20.26 14.61 -27.41
N THR A 10 -19.61 15.08 -26.34
CA THR A 10 -18.58 14.39 -25.54
C THR A 10 -18.08 15.37 -24.48
N LEU A 11 -18.49 15.23 -23.22
CA LEU A 11 -17.83 14.44 -22.16
C LEU A 11 -16.55 15.09 -21.63
N GLY A 12 -16.66 15.54 -20.38
CA GLY A 12 -15.77 15.13 -19.30
C GLY A 12 -14.31 15.55 -19.39
N ALA A 13 -13.96 16.54 -18.57
CA ALA A 13 -12.59 16.95 -18.28
C ALA A 13 -11.65 15.76 -18.04
N CYS A 14 -10.63 15.62 -18.89
CA CYS A 14 -9.41 14.91 -18.54
C CYS A 14 -8.35 15.95 -18.17
N SER A 15 -8.31 16.30 -16.89
CA SER A 15 -7.13 16.92 -16.27
C SER A 15 -6.08 15.81 -16.16
N SER A 16 -5.24 15.67 -17.17
CA SER A 16 -4.08 14.78 -17.14
C SER A 16 -3.00 15.43 -16.26
N ASN A 17 -3.24 15.44 -14.95
CA ASN A 17 -2.24 15.78 -13.96
C ASN A 17 -1.26 14.61 -13.90
N GLN A 18 -0.19 14.72 -14.69
CA GLN A 18 0.96 13.85 -14.61
C GLN A 18 1.64 14.08 -13.25
N ALA A 19 1.39 13.16 -12.32
CA ALA A 19 2.11 13.08 -11.06
C ALA A 19 2.29 11.60 -10.71
N ALA A 20 3.22 10.97 -11.43
CA ALA A 20 3.89 9.77 -10.95
C ALA A 20 5.37 9.93 -11.25
N GLU A 21 5.96 11.01 -10.74
CA GLU A 21 7.36 10.97 -10.41
C GLU A 21 7.47 9.98 -9.25
N THR A 22 7.97 8.79 -9.56
CA THR A 22 8.51 7.89 -8.57
C THR A 22 9.93 8.38 -8.29
N PRO A 23 10.20 9.15 -7.22
CA PRO A 23 11.51 9.07 -6.63
C PRO A 23 11.53 7.73 -5.89
N SER A 24 11.98 6.68 -6.59
CA SER A 24 12.73 5.60 -5.97
C SER A 24 14.00 6.21 -5.38
N LYS A 25 13.84 6.99 -4.31
CA LYS A 25 14.92 7.53 -3.53
C LYS A 25 15.06 6.56 -2.38
N GLY A 26 16.06 5.67 -2.51
CA GLY A 26 16.62 4.98 -1.36
C GLY A 26 16.87 6.02 -0.28
N ALA A 27 15.96 6.07 0.69
CA ALA A 27 16.06 6.93 1.84
C ALA A 27 16.73 6.07 2.91
N VAL A 28 18.06 6.15 2.90
CA VAL A 28 18.89 6.19 4.09
C VAL A 28 18.39 5.31 5.24
N ILE A 29 18.99 4.13 5.31
CA ILE A 29 19.02 3.29 6.52
C ILE A 29 19.40 4.22 7.67
N SER A 30 18.38 4.66 8.41
CA SER A 30 18.55 5.54 9.54
C SER A 30 19.06 4.65 10.65
N ASP A 31 20.35 4.81 10.91
CA ASP A 31 21.09 4.30 12.05
C ASP A 31 20.27 4.43 13.34
N GLY A 32 19.63 3.33 13.68
CA GLY A 32 18.52 3.24 14.60
C GLY A 32 17.81 1.94 14.28
N LEU A 33 18.49 0.82 14.57
CA LEU A 33 17.95 -0.53 14.48
C LEU A 33 16.67 -0.59 15.32
N VAL A 34 15.53 -0.21 14.74
CA VAL A 34 14.25 -0.72 15.18
C VAL A 34 14.34 -2.18 14.80
N ASP A 35 14.62 -3.01 15.80
CA ASP A 35 14.61 -4.46 15.67
C ASP A 35 13.34 -4.84 14.87
N PRO A 36 13.45 -5.42 13.67
CA PRO A 36 12.31 -5.74 12.83
C PRO A 36 11.27 -6.60 13.56
N GLU A 37 11.72 -7.41 14.53
CA GLU A 37 10.83 -8.21 15.37
C GLU A 37 10.09 -7.33 16.39
N ALA A 38 10.77 -6.37 17.02
CA ALA A 38 10.14 -5.41 17.92
C ALA A 38 9.14 -4.51 17.18
N PHE A 39 9.49 -4.06 15.98
CA PHE A 39 8.59 -3.27 15.13
C PHE A 39 7.30 -4.04 14.79
N LEU A 40 7.44 -5.31 14.39
CA LEU A 40 6.31 -6.17 14.08
C LEU A 40 5.43 -6.39 15.32
N ALA A 41 6.04 -6.67 16.47
CA ALA A 41 5.32 -6.83 17.72
C ALA A 41 4.54 -5.57 18.10
N ASP A 42 5.16 -4.38 17.99
CA ASP A 42 4.51 -3.10 18.27
C ASP A 42 3.38 -2.81 17.29
N LEU A 43 3.56 -3.11 16.00
CA LEU A 43 2.54 -2.93 14.96
C LEU A 43 1.28 -3.75 15.25
N VAL A 44 1.46 -5.02 15.60
CA VAL A 44 0.35 -5.94 15.92
C VAL A 44 -0.28 -5.57 17.27
N ALA A 45 0.53 -5.23 18.28
CA ALA A 45 0.04 -4.83 19.60
C ALA A 45 -0.77 -3.51 19.55
N ALA A 46 -0.42 -2.61 18.64
CA ALA A 46 -1.12 -1.34 18.47
C ALA A 46 -2.52 -1.50 17.85
N ALA A 47 -2.84 -2.65 17.24
CA ALA A 47 -4.13 -2.96 16.61
C ALA A 47 -4.64 -1.80 15.74
N LEU A 48 -3.74 -1.26 14.90
CA LEU A 48 -4.01 -0.06 14.12
C LEU A 48 -4.94 -0.38 12.94
N PRO A 49 -5.76 0.60 12.50
CA PRO A 49 -6.42 0.53 11.22
C PRO A 49 -5.41 0.31 10.09
N GLN A 50 -5.79 -0.44 9.05
CA GLN A 50 -4.92 -0.75 7.92
C GLN A 50 -4.20 0.49 7.35
N GLN A 51 -4.92 1.61 7.20
CA GLN A 51 -4.36 2.84 6.64
C GLN A 51 -3.25 3.43 7.52
N GLU A 52 -3.41 3.40 8.84
CA GLU A 52 -2.40 3.90 9.78
C GLU A 52 -1.21 2.96 9.88
N ALA A 53 -1.46 1.65 9.92
CA ALA A 53 -0.43 0.62 9.93
C ALA A 53 0.47 0.71 8.69
N THR A 54 -0.12 0.78 7.49
CA THR A 54 0.62 0.85 6.23
C THR A 54 1.46 2.11 6.11
N ALA A 55 0.91 3.26 6.52
CA ALA A 55 1.66 4.51 6.58
C ALA A 55 2.87 4.44 7.54
N LEU A 56 2.70 3.75 8.68
CA LEU A 56 3.78 3.55 9.65
C LEU A 56 4.87 2.62 9.09
N ILE A 57 4.50 1.56 8.35
CA ILE A 57 5.45 0.66 7.68
C ILE A 57 6.29 1.40 6.63
N GLU A 58 5.63 2.16 5.75
CA GLU A 58 6.31 2.97 4.72
C GLU A 58 7.23 4.03 5.33
N LYS A 59 6.78 4.69 6.41
CA LYS A 59 7.58 5.68 7.14
C LYS A 59 8.87 5.08 7.73
N ASN A 60 8.87 3.79 8.09
CA ASN A 60 10.05 3.06 8.56
C ASN A 60 10.89 2.47 7.42
N GLY A 61 10.54 2.73 6.16
CA GLY A 61 11.30 2.29 4.98
C GLY A 61 11.03 0.86 4.56
N TYR A 62 10.02 0.21 5.13
CA TYR A 62 9.60 -1.15 4.77
C TYR A 62 8.49 -1.10 3.71
N ALA A 63 8.43 -2.15 2.89
CA ALA A 63 7.30 -2.41 2.01
C ALA A 63 6.20 -3.19 2.74
N TRP A 64 4.98 -3.18 2.21
CA TRP A 64 3.88 -3.97 2.74
C TRP A 64 3.04 -4.60 1.63
N ARG A 65 2.29 -5.64 1.99
CA ARG A 65 1.22 -6.24 1.19
C ARG A 65 0.13 -6.80 2.10
N LEU A 66 -1.06 -7.02 1.56
CA LEU A 66 -2.14 -7.71 2.24
C LEU A 66 -2.11 -9.19 1.87
N GLY A 67 -1.88 -10.06 2.84
CA GLY A 67 -1.93 -11.52 2.67
C GLY A 67 -3.34 -12.06 2.91
N THR A 68 -4.06 -11.50 3.87
CA THR A 68 -5.40 -11.93 4.25
C THR A 68 -6.25 -10.72 4.60
N ILE A 69 -7.50 -10.69 4.12
CA ILE A 69 -8.47 -9.64 4.43
C ILE A 69 -9.77 -10.32 4.88
N ASP A 70 -10.22 -10.04 6.09
CA ASP A 70 -11.46 -10.60 6.68
C ASP A 70 -11.53 -12.13 6.59
N GLY A 71 -10.39 -12.79 6.86
CA GLY A 71 -10.26 -14.24 6.77
C GLY A 71 -10.17 -14.79 5.34
N VAL A 72 -10.18 -13.93 4.31
CA VAL A 72 -10.02 -14.31 2.90
C VAL A 72 -8.56 -14.13 2.48
N PRO A 73 -7.81 -15.22 2.22
CA PRO A 73 -6.46 -15.15 1.67
C PRO A 73 -6.47 -14.46 0.31
N GLN A 74 -5.46 -13.62 0.07
CA GLN A 74 -5.26 -12.91 -1.19
C GLN A 74 -4.29 -13.69 -2.08
N ASP A 75 -4.52 -13.64 -3.39
CA ASP A 75 -3.60 -14.22 -4.39
C ASP A 75 -2.32 -13.38 -4.45
N VAL A 76 -1.39 -13.65 -3.54
CA VAL A 76 -0.05 -13.07 -3.52
C VAL A 76 0.94 -14.05 -4.14
N THR A 77 1.85 -13.53 -4.95
CA THR A 77 2.96 -14.34 -5.44
C THR A 77 3.93 -14.60 -4.27
N MET A 78 4.43 -15.81 -4.15
CA MET A 78 5.44 -16.19 -3.15
C MET A 78 6.84 -15.68 -3.53
N ASP A 79 6.97 -14.38 -3.81
CA ASP A 79 8.28 -13.73 -3.89
C ASP A 79 8.73 -13.40 -2.47
N TYR A 80 9.91 -13.83 -2.03
CA TYR A 80 10.38 -13.56 -0.67
C TYR A 80 11.19 -12.27 -0.62
N ARG A 81 10.80 -11.35 0.26
CA ARG A 81 11.40 -10.03 0.44
C ARG A 81 11.57 -9.71 1.92
N MET A 82 12.84 -9.65 2.37
CA MET A 82 13.16 -9.31 3.77
C MET A 82 12.78 -7.87 4.14
N ASP A 83 12.58 -6.99 3.16
CA ASP A 83 12.16 -5.61 3.34
C ASP A 83 10.63 -5.43 3.33
N ARG A 84 9.84 -6.52 3.32
CA ARG A 84 8.37 -6.46 3.18
C ARG A 84 7.62 -7.18 4.29
N LEU A 85 6.55 -6.54 4.77
CA LEU A 85 5.55 -7.15 5.65
C LEU A 85 4.32 -7.62 4.88
N THR A 86 3.87 -8.83 5.17
CA THR A 86 2.59 -9.39 4.74
C THR A 86 1.60 -9.24 5.90
N LEU A 87 0.57 -8.42 5.73
CA LEU A 87 -0.40 -8.09 6.76
C LEU A 87 -1.64 -8.99 6.67
N THR A 88 -2.17 -9.33 7.84
CA THR A 88 -3.51 -9.89 8.02
C THR A 88 -4.40 -8.79 8.58
N VAL A 89 -5.46 -8.49 7.86
CA VAL A 89 -6.45 -7.48 8.25
C VAL A 89 -7.77 -8.16 8.55
N GLU A 90 -8.38 -7.81 9.69
CA GLU A 90 -9.70 -8.28 10.09
C GLU A 90 -10.55 -7.09 10.54
N SER A 91 -11.73 -6.93 9.95
CA SER A 91 -12.61 -5.78 10.17
C SER A 91 -11.91 -4.43 10.00
N GLY A 92 -10.93 -4.35 9.09
CA GLY A 92 -10.14 -3.14 8.81
C GLY A 92 -8.98 -2.87 9.78
N ILE A 93 -8.75 -3.75 10.75
CA ILE A 93 -7.67 -3.66 11.75
C ILE A 93 -6.59 -4.69 11.43
N VAL A 94 -5.32 -4.31 11.57
CA VAL A 94 -4.21 -5.27 11.45
C VAL A 94 -4.17 -6.15 12.69
N THR A 95 -4.37 -7.45 12.51
CA THR A 95 -4.37 -8.44 13.60
C THR A 95 -3.12 -9.32 13.61
N ASP A 96 -2.42 -9.41 12.47
CA ASP A 96 -1.18 -10.14 12.35
C ASP A 96 -0.33 -9.57 11.20
N ALA A 97 0.98 -9.79 11.26
CA ALA A 97 1.92 -9.39 10.23
C ALA A 97 3.12 -10.36 10.19
N THR A 98 3.66 -10.62 9.00
CA THR A 98 4.81 -11.53 8.83
C THR A 98 5.79 -10.98 7.81
N TRP A 99 7.09 -11.11 8.08
CA TRP A 99 8.14 -10.76 7.12
C TRP A 99 8.15 -11.74 5.93
N GLY A 100 8.06 -11.22 4.69
CA GLY A 100 8.02 -12.05 3.49
C GLY A 100 7.57 -11.36 2.21
#